data_AF-A0A7J0D3B1-F1
#
_entry.id   AF-A0A7J0D3B1-F1
#
_cell.length_a   1.000
_cell.length_b   1.000
_cell.length_c   1.000
_cell.angle_alpha   90.00
_cell.angle_beta   90.00
_cell.angle_gamma   90.00
#
_symmetry.space_group_name_H-M   'P 1'
#
loop_
_entity.id
_entity.type
_entity.pdbx_description
1 polymer ?
#
loop_
_entity_poly.entity_id
_entity_poly.type
_entity_poly.pdbx_seq_one_letter_code
_entity_poly.pdbx_strand_id
1 'polypeptide(L)'
;MADSALARAVRWDTVVGALLIVVLLLSFGFVDGFGNALNLSFLIGNTLPIALIALPMTLLVVSGEIDLSVASTAGLSGAVMGALWNQGLPIEAIIPVCLLLGVVCGLVNGLLVTRLGLPSLAVTIGTLAAYRGIAQIVLGSDAVTDFPTPYLDFAAGRIGDTFVPYAFLPFLVLLAIAVLALHATPFGRSLFATGPTRRRPGSPGCGSSGRSWCCSR
;
A
#
# COMPACT_ATOMS: atom_id res chain seq x y z
N MET A 1 -28.81 -32.43 -9.13
CA MET A 1 -27.34 -32.69 -9.04
C MET A 1 -26.50 -31.73 -9.88
N ALA A 2 -26.97 -31.26 -11.05
CA ALA A 2 -26.27 -30.24 -11.84
C ALA A 2 -26.31 -28.83 -11.20
N ASP A 3 -27.41 -28.47 -10.53
CA ASP A 3 -27.58 -27.13 -9.93
C ASP A 3 -26.62 -26.84 -8.78
N SER A 4 -26.24 -27.86 -8.01
CA SER A 4 -25.27 -27.73 -6.92
C SER A 4 -23.82 -27.60 -7.40
N ALA A 5 -23.50 -28.08 -8.62
CA ALA A 5 -22.19 -27.94 -9.22
C ALA A 5 -22.01 -26.55 -9.83
N LEU A 6 -23.04 -26.03 -10.51
CA LEU A 6 -23.08 -24.65 -10.99
C LEU A 6 -23.05 -23.63 -9.84
N ALA A 7 -23.83 -23.84 -8.77
CA ALA A 7 -23.81 -22.94 -7.60
C ALA A 7 -22.46 -22.97 -6.83
N ARG A 8 -21.71 -24.07 -6.91
CA ARG A 8 -20.36 -24.19 -6.31
C ARG A 8 -19.26 -23.67 -7.23
N ALA A 9 -19.47 -23.74 -8.55
CA ALA A 9 -18.58 -23.20 -9.57
C ALA A 9 -18.78 -21.70 -9.83
N VAL A 10 -19.96 -21.14 -9.51
CA VAL A 10 -20.27 -19.70 -9.57
C VAL A 10 -20.08 -19.09 -8.18
N ARG A 11 -18.86 -19.18 -7.68
CA ARG A 11 -18.41 -18.30 -6.60
C ARG A 11 -17.91 -17.01 -7.22
N TRP A 12 -18.05 -15.89 -6.53
CA TRP A 12 -17.54 -14.62 -7.05
C TRP A 12 -16.03 -14.70 -7.35
N ASP A 13 -15.26 -15.45 -6.53
CA ASP A 13 -13.84 -15.74 -6.73
C ASP A 13 -13.56 -16.42 -8.08
N THR A 14 -14.34 -17.44 -8.43
CA THR A 14 -14.15 -18.22 -9.65
C THR A 14 -14.59 -17.43 -10.88
N VAL A 15 -15.61 -16.59 -10.76
CA VAL A 15 -16.03 -15.67 -11.83
C VAL A 15 -14.94 -14.64 -12.11
N VAL A 16 -14.39 -14.00 -11.07
CA VAL A 16 -13.30 -13.03 -11.22
C VAL A 16 -12.04 -13.70 -11.80
N GLY A 17 -11.68 -14.90 -11.32
CA GLY A 17 -10.55 -15.66 -11.83
C GLY A 17 -10.72 -16.07 -13.30
N ALA A 18 -11.91 -16.56 -13.68
CA ALA A 18 -12.21 -16.91 -15.06
C ALA A 18 -12.18 -15.66 -15.97
N LEU A 19 -12.76 -14.55 -15.52
CA LEU A 19 -12.72 -13.28 -16.25
C LEU A 19 -11.27 -12.81 -16.46
N LEU A 20 -10.42 -12.89 -15.43
CA LEU A 20 -9.00 -12.54 -15.54
C LEU A 20 -8.29 -13.39 -16.60
N ILE A 21 -8.52 -14.71 -16.61
CA ILE A 21 -7.92 -15.61 -17.61
C ILE A 21 -8.40 -15.24 -19.01
N VAL A 22 -9.71 -15.02 -19.20
CA VAL A 22 -10.27 -14.63 -20.50
C VAL A 22 -9.65 -13.31 -20.98
N VAL A 23 -9.58 -12.30 -20.11
CA VAL A 23 -8.96 -11.00 -20.44
C VAL A 23 -7.50 -11.20 -20.84
N LEU A 24 -6.72 -11.98 -20.08
CA LEU A 24 -5.32 -12.25 -20.41
C LEU A 24 -5.17 -12.94 -21.78
N LEU A 25 -5.96 -13.98 -22.06
CA LEU A 25 -5.92 -14.68 -23.34
C LEU A 25 -6.24 -13.75 -24.51
N LEU A 26 -7.27 -12.90 -24.36
CA LEU A 26 -7.61 -11.90 -25.36
C LEU A 26 -6.49 -10.87 -25.53
N SER A 27 -5.88 -10.40 -24.44
CA SER A 27 -4.76 -9.45 -24.50
C SER A 27 -3.54 -10.03 -25.20
N PHE A 28 -3.15 -11.28 -24.89
CA PHE A 28 -2.04 -11.94 -25.57
C PHE A 28 -2.33 -12.26 -27.05
N GLY A 29 -3.61 -12.47 -27.41
CA GLY A 29 -4.02 -12.81 -28.77
C GLY A 29 -4.28 -11.62 -29.69
N PHE A 30 -4.77 -10.50 -29.15
CA PHE A 30 -5.25 -9.36 -29.95
C PHE A 30 -4.46 -8.07 -29.75
N VAL A 31 -3.57 -7.98 -28.77
CA VAL A 31 -2.77 -6.77 -28.51
C VAL A 31 -1.30 -7.02 -28.81
N ASP A 32 -0.82 -6.39 -29.88
CA ASP A 32 0.58 -6.46 -30.28
C ASP A 32 1.50 -5.95 -29.16
N GLY A 33 2.53 -6.72 -28.83
CA GLY A 33 3.50 -6.34 -27.80
C GLY A 33 2.99 -6.41 -26.36
N PHE A 34 1.80 -6.94 -26.08
CA PHE A 34 1.28 -7.09 -24.72
C PHE A 34 2.26 -7.85 -23.80
N GLY A 35 2.83 -8.96 -24.29
CA GLY A 35 3.81 -9.77 -23.58
C GLY A 35 5.27 -9.30 -23.72
N ASN A 36 5.53 -8.14 -24.32
CA ASN A 36 6.90 -7.65 -24.51
C ASN A 36 7.58 -7.39 -23.14
N ALA A 37 8.86 -7.76 -23.03
CA ALA A 37 9.67 -7.54 -21.83
C ALA A 37 9.66 -6.08 -21.35
N LEU A 38 9.69 -5.11 -22.27
CA LEU A 38 9.59 -3.68 -21.94
C LEU A 38 8.22 -3.32 -21.38
N ASN A 39 7.15 -3.82 -21.99
CA ASN A 39 5.78 -3.58 -21.51
C ASN A 39 5.60 -4.18 -20.11
N LEU A 40 6.07 -5.41 -19.90
CA LEU A 40 6.02 -6.07 -18.60
C LEU A 40 6.85 -5.32 -17.54
N SER A 41 8.04 -4.84 -17.91
CA SER A 41 8.88 -4.01 -17.03
C SER A 41 8.18 -2.72 -16.61
N PHE A 42 7.52 -2.03 -17.54
CA PHE A 42 6.73 -0.83 -17.22
C PHE A 42 5.52 -1.15 -16.33
N LEU A 43 4.81 -2.25 -16.61
CA LEU A 43 3.68 -2.69 -15.78
C LEU A 43 4.11 -2.99 -14.34
N ILE A 44 5.20 -3.74 -14.17
CA ILE A 44 5.77 -4.04 -12.84
C ILE A 44 6.23 -2.74 -12.17
N GLY A 45 6.98 -1.90 -12.88
CA GLY A 45 7.48 -0.62 -12.37
C GLY A 45 6.39 0.31 -11.86
N ASN A 46 5.27 0.41 -12.59
CA ASN A 46 4.12 1.23 -12.18
C ASN A 46 3.31 0.62 -11.01
N THR A 47 3.33 -0.71 -10.86
CA THR A 47 2.61 -1.40 -9.78
C THR A 47 3.40 -1.40 -8.47
N LEU A 48 4.73 -1.36 -8.55
CA LEU A 48 5.62 -1.45 -7.39
C LEU A 48 5.37 -0.39 -6.29
N PRO A 49 5.17 0.90 -6.60
CA PRO A 49 4.83 1.90 -5.58
C PRO A 49 3.56 1.55 -4.81
N ILE A 50 2.54 1.05 -5.50
CA ILE A 50 1.27 0.62 -4.88
C ILE A 50 1.51 -0.63 -4.01
N ALA A 51 2.30 -1.58 -4.51
CA ALA A 51 2.65 -2.79 -3.76
C ALA A 51 3.45 -2.47 -2.48
N LEU A 52 4.37 -1.51 -2.53
CA LEU A 52 5.12 -1.02 -1.37
C LEU A 52 4.20 -0.41 -0.32
N ILE A 53 3.22 0.40 -0.74
CA ILE A 53 2.20 0.97 0.14
C ILE A 53 1.30 -0.14 0.74
N ALA A 54 1.01 -1.19 -0.01
CA ALA A 54 0.17 -2.30 0.45
C ALA A 54 0.79 -3.09 1.62
N LEU A 55 2.12 -3.12 1.74
CA LEU A 55 2.82 -3.83 2.82
C LEU A 55 2.43 -3.32 4.23
N PRO A 56 2.66 -2.05 4.61
CA PRO A 56 2.23 -1.53 5.91
C PRO A 56 0.70 -1.48 6.04
N MET A 57 -0.03 -1.27 4.94
CA MET A 57 -1.50 -1.28 4.95
C MET A 57 -2.07 -2.64 5.38
N THR A 58 -1.41 -3.74 5.03
CA THR A 58 -1.82 -5.08 5.46
C THR A 58 -1.81 -5.20 6.98
N LEU A 59 -0.81 -4.62 7.66
CA LEU A 59 -0.72 -4.64 9.12
C LEU A 59 -1.85 -3.83 9.78
N LEU A 60 -2.24 -2.70 9.17
CA LEU A 60 -3.36 -1.89 9.64
C LEU A 60 -4.68 -2.63 9.50
N VAL A 61 -4.93 -3.23 8.32
CA VAL A 61 -6.16 -3.99 8.03
C VAL A 61 -6.30 -5.18 8.97
N VAL A 62 -5.21 -5.92 9.22
CA VAL A 62 -5.20 -7.02 10.20
C VAL A 62 -5.59 -6.54 11.60
N SER A 63 -5.19 -5.32 11.96
CA SER A 63 -5.53 -4.71 13.25
C SER A 63 -6.94 -4.14 13.31
N GLY A 64 -7.71 -4.18 12.21
CA GLY A 64 -9.06 -3.61 12.13
C GLY A 64 -9.11 -2.14 11.73
N GLU A 65 -7.98 -1.55 11.36
CA GLU A 65 -7.88 -0.14 10.99
C GLU A 65 -7.75 0.04 9.48
N ILE A 66 -8.24 1.16 8.96
CA ILE A 66 -8.14 1.50 7.53
C ILE A 66 -7.49 2.87 7.41
N ASP A 67 -6.38 2.96 6.65
CA ASP A 67 -5.71 4.22 6.35
C ASP A 67 -5.76 4.57 4.86
N LEU A 68 -6.74 5.38 4.49
CA LEU A 68 -6.85 5.88 3.11
C LEU A 68 -5.79 6.97 2.79
N SER A 69 -5.25 7.64 3.80
CA SER A 69 -4.40 8.82 3.63
C SER A 69 -2.99 8.50 3.13
N VAL A 70 -2.54 7.24 3.20
CA VAL A 70 -1.17 6.84 2.80
C VAL A 70 -0.84 7.25 1.36
N ALA A 71 -1.80 7.15 0.44
CA ALA A 71 -1.62 7.58 -0.94
C ALA A 71 -1.37 9.11 -1.04
N SER A 72 -2.10 9.90 -0.25
CA SER A 72 -1.91 11.35 -0.20
C SER A 72 -0.61 11.75 0.51
N THR A 73 -0.15 10.98 1.50
CA THR A 73 1.16 11.18 2.15
C THR A 73 2.31 10.88 1.18
N ALA A 74 2.20 9.83 0.37
CA ALA A 74 3.15 9.56 -0.70
C ALA A 74 3.18 10.70 -1.74
N GLY A 75 1.99 11.19 -2.14
CA GLY A 75 1.87 12.34 -3.03
C GLY A 75 2.47 13.62 -2.44
N LEU A 76 2.22 13.91 -1.16
CA LEU A 76 2.82 15.04 -0.44
C LEU A 76 4.35 14.91 -0.36
N SER A 77 4.86 13.71 -0.10
CA SER A 77 6.30 13.46 -0.05
C SER A 77 6.96 13.70 -1.42
N GLY A 78 6.29 13.31 -2.51
CA GLY A 78 6.72 13.61 -3.88
C GLY A 78 6.67 15.10 -4.22
N ALA A 79 5.61 15.81 -3.80
CA ALA A 79 5.48 17.26 -3.96
C ALA A 79 6.59 18.02 -3.22
N VAL A 80 6.87 17.64 -1.97
CA VAL A 80 7.97 18.22 -1.17
C VAL A 80 9.33 17.89 -1.80
N MET A 81 9.52 16.67 -2.30
CA MET A 81 10.74 16.30 -3.00
C MET A 81 11.00 17.20 -4.22
N GLY A 82 9.99 17.41 -5.07
CA GLY A 82 10.09 18.31 -6.22
C GLY A 82 10.34 19.76 -5.82
N ALA A 83 9.62 20.27 -4.81
CA ALA A 83 9.77 21.64 -4.34
C ALA A 83 11.18 21.91 -3.77
N LEU A 84 11.75 20.96 -3.00
CA LEU A 84 13.11 21.08 -2.46
C LEU A 84 14.18 20.93 -3.55
N TRP A 85 13.93 20.08 -4.55
CA TRP A 85 14.82 19.95 -5.71
C TRP A 85 14.91 21.27 -6.49
N ASN A 86 13.77 21.93 -6.75
CA ASN A 86 13.74 23.24 -7.40
C ASN A 86 14.46 24.34 -6.60
N GLN A 87 14.59 24.17 -5.28
CA GLN A 87 15.37 25.06 -4.42
C GLN A 87 16.89 24.76 -4.47
N GLY A 88 17.31 23.77 -5.26
CA GLY A 88 18.72 23.41 -5.45
C GLY A 88 19.30 22.51 -4.36
N LEU A 89 18.47 21.87 -3.54
CA LEU A 89 18.94 20.94 -2.51
C LEU A 89 19.42 19.62 -3.14
N PRO A 90 20.53 19.04 -2.64
CA PRO A 90 20.99 17.73 -3.09
C PRO A 90 19.98 16.65 -2.68
N ILE A 91 19.73 15.69 -3.56
CA ILE A 91 18.69 14.67 -3.37
C ILE A 91 18.98 13.76 -2.17
N GLU A 92 20.26 13.59 -1.81
CA GLU A 92 20.72 12.88 -0.63
C GLU A 92 20.20 13.52 0.67
N ALA A 93 20.03 14.84 0.69
CA ALA A 93 19.44 15.57 1.82
C ALA A 93 17.90 15.57 1.78
N ILE A 94 17.30 15.48 0.58
CA ILE A 94 15.84 15.46 0.40
C ILE A 94 15.24 14.12 0.87
N ILE A 95 15.89 12.99 0.57
CA ILE A 95 15.44 11.65 0.97
C ILE A 95 15.10 11.56 2.46
N PRO A 96 15.99 11.91 3.42
CA PRO A 96 15.67 11.82 4.84
C PRO A 96 14.57 12.79 5.26
N VAL A 97 14.44 13.96 4.61
CA VAL A 97 13.35 14.92 4.88
C VAL A 97 12.00 14.32 4.48
N CYS A 98 11.90 13.69 3.30
CA CYS A 98 10.69 13.01 2.85
C CYS A 98 10.34 11.81 3.75
N LEU A 99 11.33 11.04 4.21
CA LEU A 99 11.11 9.95 5.17
C LEU A 99 10.57 10.47 6.50
N LEU A 100 11.16 11.54 7.04
CA LEU A 100 10.71 12.17 8.28
C LEU A 100 9.29 12.71 8.13
N LEU A 101 8.96 13.32 6.99
CA LEU A 101 7.62 13.80 6.69
C LEU A 101 6.58 12.67 6.73
N GLY A 102 6.89 11.52 6.11
CA GLY A 102 6.04 10.33 6.17
C GLY A 102 5.82 9.83 7.61
N VAL A 103 6.88 9.81 8.43
CA VAL A 103 6.80 9.45 9.85
C VAL A 103 5.91 10.43 10.62
N VAL A 104 6.05 11.74 10.38
CA VAL A 104 5.22 12.76 11.02
C VAL A 104 3.74 12.62 10.63
N CYS A 105 3.44 12.45 9.34
CA CYS A 105 2.07 12.21 8.88
C CYS A 105 1.45 10.96 9.50
N GLY A 106 2.18 9.84 9.49
CA GLY A 106 1.72 8.60 10.12
C GLY A 106 1.52 8.74 11.63
N LEU A 107 2.41 9.47 12.31
CA LEU A 107 2.30 9.75 13.74
C LEU A 107 1.06 10.60 14.05
N VAL A 108 0.76 11.62 13.22
CA VAL A 108 -0.44 12.44 13.38
C VAL A 108 -1.69 11.56 13.30
N ASN A 109 -1.82 10.73 12.26
CA ASN A 109 -2.95 9.81 12.13
C ASN A 109 -3.03 8.83 13.32
N GLY A 110 -1.91 8.23 13.69
CA GLY A 110 -1.84 7.28 14.81
C GLY A 110 -2.22 7.93 16.15
N LEU A 111 -1.80 9.17 16.39
CA LEU A 111 -2.13 9.90 17.61
C LEU A 111 -3.62 10.27 17.68
N LEU A 112 -4.19 10.73 16.56
CA LEU A 112 -5.61 11.07 16.47
C LEU A 112 -6.49 9.85 16.75
N VAL A 113 -6.12 8.68 16.22
CA VAL A 113 -6.89 7.44 16.46
C VAL A 113 -6.67 6.93 17.88
N THR A 114 -5.41 6.79 18.34
CA THR A 114 -5.10 6.12 19.62
C THR A 114 -5.34 6.98 20.86
N ARG A 115 -5.11 8.29 20.80
CA ARG A 115 -5.26 9.19 21.97
C ARG A 115 -6.61 9.89 22.02
N LEU A 116 -7.15 10.31 20.87
CA LEU A 116 -8.44 11.00 20.82
C LEU A 116 -9.62 10.03 20.61
N GLY A 117 -9.35 8.76 20.32
CA GLY A 117 -10.40 7.75 20.12
C GLY A 117 -11.28 8.02 18.90
N LEU A 118 -10.76 8.77 17.92
CA LEU A 118 -11.50 9.09 16.71
C LEU A 118 -11.58 7.86 15.80
N PRO A 119 -12.71 7.65 15.09
CA PRO A 119 -12.80 6.59 14.09
C PRO A 119 -11.72 6.78 12.99
N SER A 120 -10.91 5.75 12.73
CA SER A 120 -9.78 5.82 11.78
C SER A 120 -10.19 6.21 10.38
N LEU A 121 -11.34 5.72 9.90
CA LEU A 121 -11.86 6.07 8.58
C LEU A 121 -12.18 7.57 8.47
N ALA A 122 -12.73 8.20 9.52
CA ALA A 122 -13.00 9.63 9.51
C ALA A 122 -11.71 10.45 9.51
N VAL A 123 -10.74 10.06 10.35
CA VAL A 123 -9.42 10.71 10.41
C VAL A 123 -8.74 10.64 9.05
N THR A 124 -8.69 9.45 8.45
CA THR A 124 -7.89 9.21 7.23
C THR A 124 -8.52 9.79 5.97
N ILE A 125 -9.85 9.92 5.90
CA ILE A 125 -10.51 10.71 4.85
C ILE A 125 -10.18 12.20 5.01
N GLY A 126 -10.22 12.72 6.24
CA GLY A 126 -9.87 14.11 6.54
C GLY A 126 -8.42 14.44 6.22
N THR A 127 -7.49 13.60 6.66
CA THR A 127 -6.06 13.78 6.40
C THR A 127 -5.71 13.50 4.94
N LEU A 128 -6.43 12.61 4.25
CA LEU A 128 -6.32 12.45 2.80
C LEU A 128 -6.57 13.77 2.07
N ALA A 129 -7.66 14.46 2.39
CA ALA A 129 -7.98 15.75 1.77
C ALA A 129 -6.95 16.82 2.14
N ALA A 130 -6.54 16.88 3.43
CA ALA A 130 -5.58 17.84 3.92
C ALA A 130 -4.19 17.68 3.26
N TYR A 131 -3.62 16.48 3.29
CA TYR A 131 -2.30 16.21 2.71
C TYR A 131 -2.30 16.41 1.21
N ARG A 132 -3.39 16.02 0.51
CA ARG A 132 -3.52 16.30 -0.91
C ARG A 132 -3.58 17.80 -1.19
N GLY A 133 -4.32 18.57 -0.39
CA GLY A 133 -4.37 20.03 -0.51
C GLY A 133 -3.00 20.69 -0.27
N ILE A 134 -2.30 20.28 0.79
CA ILE A 134 -0.94 20.76 1.09
C ILE A 134 0.01 20.43 -0.07
N ALA A 135 -0.05 19.21 -0.63
CA ALA A 135 0.78 18.82 -1.76
C ALA A 135 0.58 19.74 -2.97
N GLN A 136 -0.66 20.11 -3.27
CA GLN A 136 -0.98 21.05 -4.35
C GLN A 136 -0.47 22.47 -4.06
N ILE A 137 -0.46 22.91 -2.81
CA ILE A 137 0.09 24.22 -2.43
C ILE A 137 1.62 24.22 -2.52
N VAL A 138 2.26 23.15 -2.07
CA VAL A 138 3.73 23.04 -2.02
C VAL A 138 4.34 22.98 -3.42
N LEU A 139 3.75 22.16 -4.31
CA LEU A 139 4.25 22.00 -5.67
C LEU A 139 3.66 23.05 -6.64
N GLY A 140 2.49 23.60 -6.32
CA GLY A 140 1.79 24.55 -7.18
C GLY A 140 1.34 23.89 -8.50
N SER A 141 1.55 24.62 -9.60
CA SER A 141 1.30 24.14 -10.97
C SER A 141 2.49 23.40 -11.59
N ASP A 142 3.59 23.29 -10.87
CA ASP A 142 4.83 22.73 -11.42
C ASP A 142 4.81 21.20 -11.37
N ALA A 143 5.55 20.59 -12.30
CA ALA A 143 5.83 19.16 -12.28
C ALA A 143 7.35 19.00 -12.44
N VAL A 144 7.99 18.50 -11.38
CA VAL A 144 9.44 18.33 -11.34
C VAL A 144 9.78 16.91 -11.78
N THR A 145 10.53 16.79 -12.87
CA THR A 145 10.88 15.49 -13.48
C THR A 145 12.37 15.39 -13.85
N ASP A 146 13.14 16.45 -13.63
CA ASP A 146 14.55 16.62 -14.00
C ASP A 146 15.50 16.15 -12.90
N PHE A 147 15.22 14.99 -12.30
CA PHE A 147 16.09 14.39 -11.29
C PHE A 147 17.37 13.81 -11.92
N PRO A 148 18.46 13.65 -11.15
CA PRO A 148 19.71 13.11 -11.68
C PRO A 148 19.53 11.67 -12.19
N THR A 149 20.20 11.33 -13.29
CA THR A 149 20.05 10.05 -13.98
C THR A 149 20.22 8.81 -13.10
N PRO A 150 21.16 8.73 -12.12
CA PRO A 150 21.27 7.53 -11.29
C PRO A 150 20.01 7.22 -10.46
N TYR A 151 19.27 8.26 -10.07
CA TYR A 151 18.04 8.10 -9.28
C TYR A 151 16.84 7.77 -10.18
N LEU A 152 16.78 8.35 -11.37
CA LEU A 152 15.78 7.98 -12.39
C LEU A 152 15.99 6.54 -12.85
N ASP A 153 17.24 6.12 -13.05
CA ASP A 153 17.59 4.74 -13.41
C ASP A 153 17.28 3.78 -12.26
N PHE A 154 17.45 4.17 -11.00
CA PHE A 154 17.01 3.35 -9.88
C PHE A 154 15.47 3.16 -9.85
N ALA A 155 14.73 4.22 -10.16
CA ALA A 155 13.26 4.20 -10.12
C ALA A 155 12.64 3.48 -11.34
N ALA A 156 13.15 3.73 -12.54
CA ALA A 156 12.57 3.30 -13.81
C ALA A 156 13.45 2.31 -14.61
N GLY A 157 14.72 2.15 -14.24
CA GLY A 157 15.65 1.26 -14.91
C GLY A 157 15.43 -0.21 -14.57
N ARG A 158 16.11 -1.06 -15.33
CA ARG A 158 15.97 -2.53 -15.31
C ARG A 158 17.31 -3.22 -15.07
N ILE A 159 17.25 -4.40 -14.47
CA ILE A 159 18.44 -5.20 -14.15
C ILE A 159 18.98 -5.84 -15.44
N GLY A 160 20.04 -5.24 -16.00
CA GLY A 160 20.68 -5.69 -17.24
C GLY A 160 19.68 -5.75 -18.40
N ASP A 161 19.62 -6.89 -19.10
CA ASP A 161 18.66 -7.11 -20.18
C ASP A 161 17.33 -7.75 -19.75
N THR A 162 17.10 -7.86 -18.44
CA THR A 162 15.88 -8.47 -17.89
C THR A 162 14.69 -7.50 -17.98
N PHE A 163 13.47 -8.03 -17.82
CA PHE A 163 12.22 -7.26 -17.65
C PHE A 163 11.99 -6.78 -16.21
N VAL A 164 12.92 -7.04 -15.29
CA VAL A 164 12.75 -6.76 -13.85
C VAL A 164 13.28 -5.36 -13.52
N PRO A 165 12.44 -4.44 -13.00
CA PRO A 165 12.88 -3.11 -12.57
C PRO A 165 13.82 -3.17 -11.36
N TYR A 166 14.75 -2.23 -11.21
CA TYR A 166 15.63 -2.14 -10.04
C TYR A 166 14.85 -1.98 -8.73
N ALA A 167 13.75 -1.21 -8.76
CA ALA A 167 12.84 -1.03 -7.63
C ALA A 167 12.16 -2.34 -7.13
N PHE A 168 12.23 -3.44 -7.91
CA PHE A 168 11.70 -4.73 -7.47
C PHE A 168 12.53 -5.33 -6.32
N LEU A 169 13.83 -5.07 -6.29
CA LEU A 169 14.72 -5.58 -5.24
C LEU A 169 14.39 -5.01 -3.84
N PRO A 170 14.30 -3.67 -3.62
CA PRO A 170 13.91 -3.14 -2.32
C PRO A 170 12.49 -3.57 -1.94
N PHE A 171 11.57 -3.74 -2.90
CA PHE A 171 10.26 -4.32 -2.62
C PHE A 171 10.36 -5.75 -2.08
N LEU A 172 11.15 -6.63 -2.70
CA LEU A 172 11.33 -8.00 -2.18
C LEU A 172 11.94 -8.02 -0.77
N VAL A 173 12.90 -7.14 -0.49
CA VAL A 173 13.49 -7.01 0.84
C VAL A 173 12.44 -6.58 1.86
N LEU A 174 11.66 -5.54 1.55
CA LEU A 174 10.59 -5.05 2.43
C LEU A 174 9.46 -6.05 2.59
N LEU A 175 9.12 -6.79 1.53
CA LEU A 175 8.15 -7.89 1.57
C LEU A 175 8.63 -8.99 2.51
N ALA A 176 9.90 -9.42 2.39
CA ALA A 176 10.47 -10.42 3.29
C ALA A 176 10.43 -9.95 4.75
N ILE A 177 10.80 -8.69 5.01
CA ILE A 177 10.70 -8.08 6.35
C ILE A 177 9.25 -8.09 6.84
N ALA A 178 8.28 -7.66 6.03
CA ALA A 178 6.87 -7.61 6.38
C ALA A 178 6.29 -9.01 6.67
N VAL A 179 6.64 -10.01 5.85
CA VAL A 179 6.22 -11.40 6.03
C VAL A 179 6.79 -11.97 7.34
N LEU A 180 8.08 -11.77 7.60
CA LEU A 180 8.73 -12.21 8.83
C LEU A 180 8.13 -11.48 10.05
N ALA A 181 7.94 -10.17 9.97
CA ALA A 181 7.32 -9.38 11.03
C ALA A 181 5.90 -9.89 11.35
N LEU A 182 5.09 -10.20 10.33
CA LEU A 182 3.70 -10.62 10.52
C LEU A 182 3.57 -12.07 10.98
N HIS A 183 4.38 -13.00 10.46
CA HIS A 183 4.22 -14.45 10.71
C HIS A 183 5.18 -14.99 11.78
N ALA A 184 6.41 -14.47 11.86
CA ALA A 184 7.45 -15.04 12.72
C ALA A 184 7.61 -14.31 14.06
N THR A 185 7.13 -13.06 14.20
CA THR A 185 7.37 -12.26 15.42
C THR A 185 6.18 -12.18 16.38
N PRO A 186 6.40 -11.89 17.68
CA PRO A 186 5.32 -11.62 18.65
C PRO A 186 4.46 -10.41 18.25
N PHE A 187 5.05 -9.43 17.56
CA PHE A 187 4.35 -8.24 17.08
C PHE A 187 3.20 -8.62 16.15
N GLY A 188 3.45 -9.48 15.15
CA GLY A 188 2.41 -10.00 14.26
C GLY A 188 1.27 -10.68 15.01
N ARG A 189 1.58 -11.55 15.99
CA ARG A 189 0.57 -12.21 16.82
C ARG A 189 -0.30 -11.22 17.61
N SER A 190 0.30 -10.15 18.12
CA SER A 190 -0.45 -9.10 18.85
C SER A 190 -1.39 -8.29 17.95
N LEU A 191 -1.01 -8.05 16.69
CA LEU A 191 -1.87 -7.36 15.73
C LEU A 191 -3.13 -8.17 15.44
N PHE A 192 -2.99 -9.47 15.14
CA PHE A 192 -4.14 -10.36 14.92
C PHE A 192 -5.04 -10.49 16.15
N ALA A 193 -4.48 -10.39 17.36
CA ALA A 193 -5.26 -10.43 18.59
C ALA A 193 -6.08 -9.16 18.83
N THR A 194 -5.67 -8.03 18.25
CA THR A 194 -6.36 -6.73 18.38
C THR A 194 -7.45 -6.55 17.33
N GLY A 195 -7.36 -7.28 16.21
CA GLY A 195 -8.32 -7.19 15.12
C GLY A 195 -9.77 -7.57 15.49
N PRO A 196 -10.75 -7.20 14.65
CA PRO A 196 -12.16 -7.39 14.94
C PRO A 196 -12.52 -8.88 15.04
N THR A 197 -13.09 -9.29 16.18
CA THR A 197 -13.56 -10.66 16.37
C THR A 197 -14.72 -10.95 15.42
N ARG A 198 -14.66 -12.08 14.70
CA ARG A 198 -15.75 -12.56 13.87
C ARG A 198 -16.96 -12.87 14.76
N ARG A 199 -17.96 -11.97 14.80
CA ARG A 199 -19.19 -12.18 15.55
C ARG A 199 -19.89 -13.43 15.01
N ARG A 200 -19.85 -14.51 15.78
CA ARG A 200 -20.61 -15.73 15.50
C ARG A 200 -22.05 -15.48 15.97
N PRO A 201 -23.09 -15.74 15.16
CA PRO A 201 -24.48 -15.62 15.61
C PRO A 201 -24.66 -16.52 16.85
N GLY A 202 -25.04 -15.93 17.98
CA GLY A 202 -25.23 -16.64 19.26
C GLY A 202 -24.07 -16.58 20.27
N SER A 203 -22.97 -15.86 20.00
CA SER A 203 -21.92 -15.62 21.02
C SER A 203 -22.29 -14.41 21.91
N PRO A 204 -22.18 -14.50 23.25
CA PRO A 204 -22.45 -13.37 24.13
C PRO A 204 -21.47 -12.24 23.79
N GLY A 205 -21.99 -11.06 23.48
CA GLY A 205 -21.19 -9.90 23.10
C GLY A 205 -20.23 -9.53 24.22
N CYS A 206 -18.92 -9.69 23.97
CA CYS A 206 -17.91 -9.14 24.86
C CYS A 206 -17.93 -7.62 24.68
N GLY A 207 -18.52 -6.92 25.65
CA GLY A 207 -18.70 -5.48 25.66
C GLY A 207 -17.37 -4.74 25.79
N SER A 208 -17.33 -3.54 25.21
CA SER A 208 -16.19 -2.64 25.03
C SER A 208 -15.64 -1.98 26.31
N SER A 209 -15.75 -2.63 27.48
CA SER A 209 -15.28 -2.05 28.74
C SER A 209 -14.46 -3.03 29.58
N GLY A 210 -13.13 -2.81 29.59
CA GLY A 210 -12.28 -3.28 30.69
C GLY A 210 -11.64 -4.64 30.50
N ARG A 211 -10.36 -4.62 30.08
CA ARG A 211 -9.30 -5.57 30.43
C ARG A 211 -9.76 -6.93 31.01
N SER A 212 -9.69 -7.98 30.20
CA SER A 212 -8.96 -9.22 30.51
C SER A 212 -9.24 -10.27 29.44
N TRP A 213 -8.17 -10.75 28.82
CA TRP A 213 -8.01 -12.16 28.47
C TRP A 213 -9.28 -12.90 28.04
N CYS A 214 -9.67 -12.77 26.77
CA CYS A 214 -10.48 -13.80 26.12
C CYS A 214 -9.56 -14.63 25.21
N CYS A 215 -8.74 -15.46 25.86
CA CYS A 215 -7.96 -16.50 25.21
C CYS A 215 -8.60 -17.87 25.50
N SER A 216 -8.45 -18.78 24.54
CA SER A 216 -8.72 -20.23 24.57
C SER A 216 -10.06 -20.73 24.03
N ARG A 217 -10.10 -20.92 22.70
CA ARG A 217 -10.03 -22.25 22.06
C ARG A 217 -9.76 -22.11 20.57
#